data_AF-A0A4P6EKU1-F1
#
_entry.id   AF-A0A4P6EKU1-F1
#
_cell.length_a   1.000
_cell.length_b   1.000
_cell.length_c   1.000
_cell.angle_alpha   90.00
_cell.angle_beta   90.00
_cell.angle_gamma   90.00
#
_symmetry.space_group_name_H-M   'P 1'
#
loop_
_entity.id
_entity.type
_entity.pdbx_description
1 polymer ?
#
loop_
_entity_poly.entity_id
_entity_poly.type
_entity_poly.pdbx_seq_one_letter_code
_entity_poly.pdbx_strand_id
1 'polypeptide(L)'
;MAGTRRVGPHGPVTRRPLDLDGLLKSTDTPAPGVLESTDTAEAGTFDPHLPDTLPRDPQTLRVALLDRSALPATASAAERAWTLAAQIADLHGLYVIPSDLAAAMWEVLADEPAVRLLGLTTARDGRPAHGFAIAWDRPDTGAHQVFVLHVSTTTGQLIGTETITVTDPALDVTEPTVTGFEVWLSTGMVDTIGTPGP
;
A
#
# COMPACT_ATOMS: atom_id res chain seq x y z
N MET A 1 -21.06 8.86 14.69
CA MET A 1 -21.87 8.57 13.48
C MET A 1 -21.29 7.32 12.84
N ALA A 2 -22.08 6.27 12.71
CA ALA A 2 -21.66 5.03 12.06
C ALA A 2 -21.66 5.24 10.54
N GLY A 3 -20.49 5.17 9.91
CA GLY A 3 -20.36 5.25 8.46
C GLY A 3 -20.46 3.86 7.87
N THR A 4 -21.61 3.50 7.29
CA THR A 4 -21.73 2.29 6.46
C THR A 4 -21.33 2.65 5.04
N ARG A 5 -20.20 2.14 4.53
CA ARG A 5 -19.90 2.24 3.10
C ARG A 5 -20.68 1.16 2.36
N ARG A 6 -21.93 1.47 1.96
CA ARG A 6 -22.61 0.69 0.92
C ARG A 6 -22.05 1.10 -0.44
N VAL A 7 -21.51 0.16 -1.20
CA VAL A 7 -21.36 0.34 -2.64
C VAL A 7 -22.52 -0.41 -3.30
N GLY A 8 -23.68 0.24 -3.34
CA GLY A 8 -24.78 -0.10 -4.25
C GLY A 8 -24.58 0.59 -5.61
N PRO A 9 -25.30 0.18 -6.67
CA PRO A 9 -24.83 0.27 -8.05
C PRO A 9 -24.85 1.73 -8.56
N HIS A 10 -23.70 2.39 -8.52
CA HIS A 10 -23.45 3.61 -9.26
C HIS A 10 -22.65 3.30 -10.52
N GLY A 11 -23.35 2.99 -11.62
CA GLY A 11 -22.76 2.76 -12.94
C GLY A 11 -21.80 1.57 -13.03
N PRO A 12 -21.43 1.09 -14.22
CA PRO A 12 -20.53 -0.05 -14.34
C PRO A 12 -19.11 0.39 -14.02
N VAL A 13 -18.72 0.37 -12.75
CA VAL A 13 -17.31 0.16 -12.40
C VAL A 13 -17.01 -1.27 -12.80
N THR A 14 -16.40 -1.47 -13.96
CA THR A 14 -15.93 -2.80 -14.39
C THR A 14 -14.82 -3.25 -13.45
N ARG A 15 -15.20 -3.87 -12.32
CA ARG A 15 -14.28 -4.54 -11.41
C ARG A 15 -13.77 -5.78 -12.14
N ARG A 16 -12.48 -5.81 -12.44
CA ARG A 16 -11.83 -6.95 -13.12
C ARG A 16 -11.37 -7.93 -12.04
N PRO A 17 -11.82 -9.20 -12.06
CA PRO A 17 -11.30 -10.22 -11.17
C PRO A 17 -9.80 -10.46 -11.43
N LEU A 18 -9.07 -10.95 -10.43
CA LEU A 18 -7.70 -11.40 -10.60
C LEU A 18 -7.66 -12.73 -11.37
N ASP A 19 -6.63 -12.93 -12.19
CA ASP A 19 -6.29 -14.23 -12.78
C ASP A 19 -5.34 -15.00 -11.85
N LEU A 20 -5.02 -16.26 -12.19
CA LEU A 20 -4.14 -17.13 -11.40
C LEU A 20 -2.71 -16.59 -11.26
N ASP A 21 -2.29 -15.70 -12.16
CA ASP A 21 -1.02 -14.96 -12.08
C ASP A 21 -1.10 -13.69 -11.21
N GLY A 22 -2.29 -13.40 -10.68
CA GLY A 22 -2.59 -12.22 -9.88
C GLY A 22 -2.59 -10.92 -10.67
N LEU A 23 -2.72 -10.97 -12.00
CA LEU A 23 -3.00 -9.81 -12.84
C LEU A 23 -4.52 -9.61 -12.96
N LEU A 24 -4.96 -8.40 -13.32
CA LEU A 24 -6.38 -8.17 -13.60
C LEU A 24 -6.80 -8.89 -14.90
N LYS A 25 -7.85 -9.71 -14.84
CA LYS A 25 -8.45 -10.35 -16.02
C LYS A 25 -8.91 -9.30 -17.03
N SER A 26 -8.55 -9.51 -18.29
CA SER A 26 -8.79 -8.53 -19.36
C SER A 26 -10.27 -8.43 -19.78
N THR A 27 -11.11 -9.45 -19.54
CA THR A 27 -12.43 -9.54 -20.21
C THR A 27 -13.62 -10.13 -19.45
N ASP A 28 -13.46 -10.65 -18.23
CA ASP A 28 -14.58 -11.31 -17.55
C ASP A 28 -15.39 -10.35 -16.68
N THR A 29 -16.68 -10.18 -17.02
CA THR A 29 -17.67 -9.61 -16.10
C THR A 29 -17.86 -10.56 -14.93
N PRO A 30 -17.59 -10.15 -13.67
CA PRO A 30 -17.81 -11.02 -12.52
C PRO A 30 -19.27 -11.49 -12.47
N ALA A 31 -19.50 -12.79 -12.24
CA ALA A 31 -20.84 -13.34 -12.05
C ALA A 31 -21.51 -12.66 -10.84
N PRO A 32 -22.79 -12.26 -10.90
CA PRO A 32 -23.46 -11.64 -9.75
C PRO A 32 -23.34 -12.53 -8.51
N GLY A 33 -22.78 -12.00 -7.42
CA GLY A 33 -22.54 -12.74 -6.16
C GLY A 33 -21.06 -12.97 -5.78
N VAL A 34 -20.11 -12.33 -6.46
CA VAL A 34 -18.68 -12.37 -6.10
C VAL A 34 -18.45 -11.84 -4.69
N LEU A 35 -17.70 -12.61 -3.90
CA LEU A 35 -17.17 -12.31 -2.56
C LEU A 35 -16.87 -10.82 -2.38
N GLU A 36 -17.83 -10.10 -1.80
CA GLU A 36 -17.58 -8.79 -1.23
C GLU A 36 -17.12 -9.02 0.21
N SER A 37 -15.81 -8.96 0.45
CA SER A 37 -15.32 -8.79 1.81
C SER A 37 -15.64 -7.36 2.23
N THR A 38 -16.36 -7.22 3.34
CA THR A 38 -16.66 -5.91 3.92
C THR A 38 -15.89 -5.80 5.23
N ASP A 39 -15.05 -4.78 5.32
CA ASP A 39 -14.41 -4.41 6.58
C ASP A 39 -15.21 -3.29 7.25
N THR A 40 -15.44 -3.43 8.55
CA THR A 40 -16.11 -2.43 9.38
C THR A 40 -15.14 -1.90 10.41
N ALA A 41 -14.97 -0.58 10.45
CA ALA A 41 -14.21 0.11 11.48
C ALA A 41 -15.14 0.94 12.36
N GLU A 42 -14.79 1.08 13.65
CA GLU A 42 -15.53 1.92 14.57
C GLU A 42 -15.39 3.41 14.20
N ALA A 43 -16.34 4.22 14.66
CA ALA A 43 -16.26 5.65 14.46
C ALA A 43 -15.00 6.23 15.13
N GLY A 44 -14.23 7.03 14.39
CA GLY A 44 -12.97 7.61 14.89
C GLY A 44 -11.75 6.72 14.73
N THR A 45 -11.87 5.53 14.11
CA THR A 45 -10.70 4.71 13.75
C THR A 45 -9.74 5.44 12.79
N PHE A 46 -10.29 6.25 11.88
CA PHE A 46 -9.51 7.03 10.93
C PHE A 46 -9.67 8.52 11.23
N ASP A 47 -8.54 9.21 11.39
CA ASP A 47 -8.51 10.68 11.37
C ASP A 47 -8.40 11.16 9.92
N PRO A 48 -9.45 11.76 9.32
CA PRO A 48 -9.43 12.21 7.93
C PRO A 48 -8.45 13.36 7.67
N HIS A 49 -8.02 14.07 8.72
CA HIS A 49 -7.09 15.20 8.62
C HIS A 49 -5.64 14.82 8.87
N LEU A 50 -5.36 13.52 9.12
CA LEU A 50 -4.01 13.05 9.38
C LEU A 50 -2.99 13.51 8.30
N PRO A 51 -3.26 13.41 6.99
CA PRO A 51 -2.33 13.90 5.96
C PRO A 51 -2.00 15.39 6.10
N ASP A 52 -2.96 16.21 6.55
CA ASP A 52 -2.76 17.64 6.74
C ASP A 52 -1.84 17.94 7.92
N THR A 53 -1.80 17.05 8.91
CA THR A 53 -0.99 17.22 10.13
C THR A 53 0.44 16.70 10.02
N LEU A 54 0.75 15.85 9.03
CA LEU A 54 2.08 15.25 8.89
C LEU A 54 3.13 16.28 8.46
N PRO A 55 4.37 16.23 8.98
CA PRO A 55 5.43 17.14 8.56
C PRO A 55 5.80 16.96 7.08
N ARG A 56 6.21 18.06 6.43
CA ARG A 56 6.73 18.04 5.04
C ARG A 56 8.26 18.02 4.99
N ASP A 57 8.92 18.33 6.11
CA ASP A 57 10.36 18.16 6.25
C ASP A 57 10.68 16.65 6.36
N PRO A 58 11.54 16.07 5.52
CA PRO A 58 11.78 14.62 5.49
C PRO A 58 12.29 14.06 6.82
N GLN A 59 13.20 14.76 7.50
CA GLN A 59 13.77 14.26 8.77
C GLN A 59 12.71 14.26 9.88
N THR A 60 11.88 15.30 9.95
CA THR A 60 10.78 15.37 10.91
C THR A 60 9.66 14.37 10.55
N LEU A 61 9.37 14.18 9.26
CA LEU A 61 8.40 13.20 8.78
C LEU A 61 8.85 11.77 9.10
N ARG A 62 10.13 11.45 8.93
CA ARG A 62 10.69 10.14 9.29
C ARG A 62 10.39 9.78 10.74
N VAL A 63 10.66 10.70 11.66
CA VAL A 63 10.39 10.49 13.09
C VAL A 63 8.89 10.26 13.31
N ALA A 64 8.04 11.11 12.72
CA ALA A 64 6.59 10.97 12.83
C ALA A 64 6.06 9.63 12.29
N LEU A 65 6.62 9.10 11.19
CA LEU A 65 6.25 7.80 10.64
C LEU A 65 6.69 6.64 11.54
N LEU A 66 7.90 6.70 12.11
CA LEU A 66 8.39 5.66 13.02
C LEU A 66 7.63 5.65 14.34
N ASP A 67 7.30 6.81 14.91
CA ASP A 67 6.52 6.90 16.15
C ASP A 67 5.14 6.23 16.03
N ARG A 68 4.57 6.19 14.82
CA ARG A 68 3.29 5.52 14.54
C ARG A 68 3.38 4.00 14.51
N SER A 69 4.56 3.44 14.27
CA SER A 69 4.75 2.01 14.01
C SER A 69 4.96 1.15 15.25
N ALA A 70 4.98 1.75 16.45
CA ALA A 70 5.36 1.11 17.71
C ALA A 70 6.71 0.36 17.66
N LEU A 71 7.58 0.72 16.72
CA LEU A 71 8.84 0.06 16.47
C LEU A 71 9.81 0.28 17.65
N PRO A 72 10.45 -0.79 18.18
CA PRO A 72 11.37 -0.63 19.30
C PRO A 72 12.61 0.16 18.88
N ALA A 73 13.17 0.93 19.81
CA ALA A 73 14.39 1.70 19.57
C ALA A 73 15.61 0.81 19.20
N THR A 74 15.55 -0.48 19.54
CA THR A 74 16.56 -1.49 19.21
C THR A 74 16.41 -2.09 17.82
N ALA A 75 15.40 -1.69 17.05
CA ALA A 75 15.17 -2.22 15.71
C ALA A 75 16.40 -2.07 14.80
N SER A 76 16.56 -3.01 13.87
CA SER A 76 17.67 -2.94 12.91
C SER A 76 17.45 -1.83 11.87
N ALA A 77 18.48 -1.48 11.11
CA ALA A 77 18.34 -0.52 10.01
C ALA A 77 17.41 -1.04 8.90
N ALA A 78 17.48 -2.34 8.59
CA ALA A 78 16.62 -2.97 7.60
C ALA A 78 15.15 -2.96 8.04
N GLU A 79 14.90 -3.30 9.31
CA GLU A 79 13.57 -3.28 9.92
C GLU A 79 12.97 -1.87 9.95
N ARG A 80 13.77 -0.84 10.28
CA ARG A 80 13.34 0.56 10.20
C ARG A 80 12.95 0.96 8.78
N ALA A 81 13.77 0.63 7.78
CA ALA A 81 13.48 0.96 6.38
C ALA A 81 12.21 0.25 5.87
N TRP A 82 12.04 -1.03 6.22
CA TRP A 82 10.82 -1.78 5.93
C TRP A 82 9.61 -1.11 6.56
N THR A 83 9.72 -0.74 7.84
CA THR A 83 8.64 -0.11 8.60
C THR A 83 8.23 1.24 8.01
N LEU A 84 9.20 2.06 7.59
CA LEU A 84 8.92 3.32 6.89
C LEU A 84 8.15 3.08 5.58
N ALA A 85 8.60 2.13 4.77
CA ALA A 85 7.93 1.79 3.52
C ALA A 85 6.50 1.28 3.76
N ALA A 86 6.30 0.42 4.77
CA ALA A 86 5.00 -0.09 5.16
C ALA A 86 4.06 1.03 5.65
N GLN A 87 4.55 1.96 6.50
CA GLN A 87 3.76 3.09 6.96
C GLN A 87 3.35 4.03 5.81
N ILE A 88 4.22 4.25 4.84
CA ILE A 88 3.90 5.04 3.64
C ILE A 88 2.83 4.33 2.80
N ALA A 89 2.96 3.01 2.61
CA ALA A 89 1.97 2.21 1.91
C ALA A 89 0.60 2.25 2.61
N ASP A 90 0.56 2.08 3.94
CA ASP A 90 -0.66 2.14 4.74
C ASP A 90 -1.35 3.50 4.60
N LEU A 91 -0.59 4.61 4.62
CA LEU A 91 -1.13 5.95 4.43
C LEU A 91 -1.74 6.11 3.03
N HIS A 92 -1.09 5.60 1.99
CA HIS A 92 -1.65 5.60 0.63
C HIS A 92 -2.89 4.69 0.48
N GLY A 93 -2.96 3.60 1.24
CA GLY A 93 -4.14 2.73 1.27
C GLY A 93 -5.36 3.38 1.94
N LEU A 94 -5.13 4.28 2.88
CA LEU A 94 -6.18 4.90 3.68
C LEU A 94 -6.58 6.31 3.22
N TYR A 95 -5.66 7.05 2.60
CA TYR A 95 -5.84 8.48 2.35
C TYR A 95 -5.49 8.88 0.92
N VAL A 96 -6.14 9.95 0.46
CA VAL A 96 -5.66 10.71 -0.70
C VAL A 96 -4.49 11.57 -0.25
N ILE A 97 -3.28 11.21 -0.64
CA ILE A 97 -2.06 11.88 -0.19
C ILE A 97 -1.78 13.14 -1.03
N PRO A 98 -1.66 14.32 -0.40
CA PRO A 98 -1.21 15.54 -1.06
C PRO A 98 0.16 15.36 -1.74
N SER A 99 0.40 16.01 -2.87
CA SER A 99 1.62 15.82 -3.66
C SER A 99 2.91 16.26 -2.93
N ASP A 100 2.82 17.30 -2.10
CA ASP A 100 3.94 17.77 -1.27
C ASP A 100 4.29 16.74 -0.19
N LEU A 101 3.29 16.12 0.44
CA LEU A 101 3.51 15.05 1.41
C LEU A 101 4.06 13.78 0.73
N ALA A 102 3.54 13.39 -0.43
CA ALA A 102 4.07 12.26 -1.19
C ALA A 102 5.54 12.48 -1.57
N ALA A 103 5.91 13.69 -2.00
CA ALA A 103 7.30 14.03 -2.30
C ALA A 103 8.19 13.88 -1.05
N ALA A 104 7.77 14.40 0.11
CA ALA A 104 8.51 14.24 1.36
C ALA A 104 8.67 12.76 1.77
N MET A 105 7.65 11.92 1.56
CA MET A 105 7.73 10.47 1.80
C MET A 105 8.78 9.80 0.90
N TRP A 106 8.91 10.23 -0.36
CA TRP A 106 9.94 9.74 -1.26
C TRP A 106 11.34 10.21 -0.89
N GLU A 107 11.49 11.43 -0.39
CA GLU A 107 12.77 11.91 0.16
C GLU A 107 13.18 11.10 1.40
N VAL A 108 12.23 10.75 2.29
CA VAL A 108 12.48 9.86 3.44
C VAL A 108 13.04 8.51 3.00
N LEU A 109 12.47 7.88 1.96
CA LEU A 109 12.95 6.60 1.45
C LEU A 109 14.23 6.72 0.63
N ALA A 110 14.45 7.84 -0.05
CA ALA A 110 15.69 8.07 -0.80
C ALA A 110 16.91 8.14 0.12
N ASP A 111 16.73 8.63 1.35
CA ASP A 111 17.77 8.68 2.38
C ASP A 111 18.02 7.31 3.05
N GLU A 112 17.19 6.28 2.79
CA GLU A 112 17.36 4.95 3.39
C GLU A 112 18.33 4.05 2.62
N PRO A 113 19.49 3.68 3.20
CA PRO A 113 20.49 2.85 2.50
C PRO A 113 20.02 1.43 2.18
N ALA A 114 18.92 0.96 2.77
CA ALA A 114 18.31 -0.34 2.51
C ALA A 114 17.36 -0.32 1.31
N VAL A 115 16.95 0.87 0.83
CA VAL A 115 16.09 1.00 -0.36
C VAL A 115 16.92 0.77 -1.61
N ARG A 116 16.36 0.00 -2.55
CA ARG A 116 16.97 -0.33 -3.83
C ARG A 116 16.01 0.01 -4.97
N LEU A 117 16.48 0.78 -5.94
CA LEU A 117 15.74 1.02 -7.18
C LEU A 117 15.81 -0.24 -8.06
N LEU A 118 14.65 -0.82 -8.37
CA LEU A 118 14.53 -1.91 -9.34
C LEU A 118 14.45 -1.40 -10.79
N GLY A 119 14.19 -0.10 -10.96
CA GLY A 119 14.06 0.54 -12.27
C GLY A 119 12.61 0.57 -12.76
N LEU A 120 12.44 0.59 -14.08
CA LEU A 120 11.12 0.59 -14.72
C LEU A 120 10.52 -0.82 -14.67
N THR A 121 9.29 -0.92 -14.21
CA THR A 121 8.50 -2.15 -14.10
C THR A 121 7.05 -1.89 -14.53
N THR A 122 6.22 -2.92 -14.47
CA THR A 122 4.78 -2.86 -14.75
C THR A 122 4.02 -3.30 -13.51
N ALA A 123 3.13 -2.45 -13.00
CA ALA A 123 2.24 -2.82 -11.91
C ALA A 123 1.22 -3.88 -12.37
N ARG A 124 0.57 -4.57 -11.42
CA ARG A 124 -0.37 -5.68 -11.72
C ARG A 124 -1.61 -5.30 -12.55
N ASP A 125 -1.92 -4.01 -12.64
CA ASP A 125 -2.98 -3.50 -13.51
C ASP A 125 -2.48 -3.00 -14.88
N GLY A 126 -1.22 -3.26 -15.19
CA GLY A 126 -0.59 -2.92 -16.47
C GLY A 126 -0.03 -1.51 -16.55
N ARG A 127 -0.15 -0.68 -15.51
CA ARG A 127 0.42 0.68 -15.51
C ARG A 127 1.95 0.64 -15.37
N PRO A 128 2.70 1.50 -16.08
CA PRO A 128 4.14 1.62 -15.89
C PRO A 128 4.45 2.20 -14.51
N ALA A 129 5.47 1.64 -13.85
CA ALA A 129 5.88 2.04 -12.51
C ALA A 129 7.40 2.05 -12.37
N HIS A 130 7.92 2.85 -11.45
CA HIS A 130 9.22 2.61 -10.84
C HIS A 130 9.05 1.68 -9.63
N GLY A 131 9.84 0.61 -9.60
CA GLY A 131 9.88 -0.33 -8.48
C GLY A 131 10.96 0.05 -7.47
N PHE A 132 10.62 0.10 -6.18
CA PHE A 132 11.57 0.28 -5.08
C PHE A 132 11.46 -0.90 -4.11
N ALA A 133 12.57 -1.58 -3.87
CA ALA A 133 12.63 -2.77 -3.04
C ALA A 133 13.31 -2.48 -1.69
N ILE A 134 12.76 -3.07 -0.64
CA ILE A 134 13.31 -3.09 0.71
C ILE A 134 13.33 -4.53 1.19
N ALA A 135 14.52 -5.08 1.45
CA ALA A 135 14.68 -6.44 1.95
C ALA A 135 14.82 -6.44 3.47
N TRP A 136 14.20 -7.43 4.13
CA TRP A 136 14.32 -7.63 5.56
C TRP A 136 14.34 -9.12 5.91
N ASP A 137 15.40 -9.54 6.60
CA ASP A 137 15.48 -10.80 7.32
C ASP A 137 14.74 -10.66 8.65
N ARG A 138 13.56 -11.28 8.77
CA ARG A 138 12.72 -11.26 9.96
C ARG A 138 13.22 -12.25 11.00
N PRO A 139 13.85 -11.80 12.10
CA PRO A 139 14.50 -12.72 13.04
C PRO A 139 13.50 -13.54 13.87
N ASP A 140 12.28 -13.03 14.02
CA ASP A 140 11.18 -13.64 14.77
C ASP A 140 10.56 -14.85 14.05
N THR A 141 10.53 -14.82 12.72
CA THR A 141 9.94 -15.86 11.87
C THR A 141 10.99 -16.66 11.09
N GLY A 142 12.21 -16.14 10.96
CA GLY A 142 13.23 -16.68 10.05
C GLY A 142 12.92 -16.42 8.57
N ALA A 143 11.91 -15.61 8.27
CA ALA A 143 11.53 -15.30 6.89
C ALA A 143 12.46 -14.25 6.28
N HIS A 144 12.82 -14.44 5.01
CA HIS A 144 13.44 -13.41 4.19
C HIS A 144 12.37 -12.82 3.27
N GLN A 145 12.09 -11.53 3.42
CA GLN A 145 11.05 -10.85 2.63
C GLN A 145 11.62 -9.63 1.91
N VAL A 146 11.00 -9.29 0.78
CA VAL A 146 11.24 -8.08 0.02
C VAL A 146 9.91 -7.36 -0.18
N PHE A 147 9.81 -6.12 0.32
CA PHE A 147 8.67 -5.25 0.10
C PHE A 147 8.97 -4.35 -1.10
N VAL A 148 8.09 -4.37 -2.08
CA VAL A 148 8.21 -3.61 -3.32
C VAL A 148 7.12 -2.54 -3.35
N LEU A 149 7.53 -1.29 -3.55
CA LEU A 149 6.66 -0.16 -3.82
C LEU A 149 6.63 0.10 -5.33
N HIS A 150 5.43 0.23 -5.89
CA HIS A 150 5.23 0.62 -7.29
C HIS A 150 4.76 2.06 -7.38
N VAL A 151 5.64 2.95 -7.86
CA VAL A 151 5.35 4.39 -8.01
C VAL A 151 5.09 4.71 -9.47
N SER A 152 3.96 5.34 -9.77
CA SER A 152 3.58 5.75 -11.13
C SER A 152 4.64 6.66 -11.76
N THR A 153 5.09 6.31 -12.96
CA THR A 153 6.04 7.13 -13.72
C THR A 153 5.43 8.43 -14.24
N THR A 154 4.10 8.55 -14.20
CA THR A 154 3.37 9.72 -14.72
C THR A 154 3.01 10.71 -13.62
N THR A 155 2.64 10.21 -12.44
CA THR A 155 2.08 11.04 -11.36
C THR A 155 2.96 11.09 -10.11
N GLY A 156 3.97 10.23 -10.00
CA GLY A 156 4.77 10.09 -8.78
C GLY A 156 4.01 9.54 -7.58
N GLN A 157 2.78 9.05 -7.79
CA GLN A 157 1.94 8.45 -6.73
C GLN A 157 2.23 6.97 -6.58
N LEU A 158 2.11 6.45 -5.36
CA LEU A 158 2.10 5.01 -5.13
C LEU A 158 0.84 4.40 -5.76
N ILE A 159 1.03 3.37 -6.57
CA ILE A 159 -0.06 2.70 -7.31
C ILE A 159 -0.19 1.21 -6.99
N GLY A 160 0.77 0.66 -6.26
CA GLY A 160 0.64 -0.68 -5.68
C GLY A 160 1.83 -1.05 -4.81
N THR A 161 1.70 -2.16 -4.13
CA THR A 161 2.76 -2.78 -3.32
C THR A 161 2.78 -4.28 -3.55
N GLU A 162 3.92 -4.90 -3.29
CA GLU A 162 4.06 -6.35 -3.24
C GLU A 162 4.95 -6.76 -2.09
N THR A 163 4.57 -7.86 -1.43
CA THR A 163 5.43 -8.57 -0.50
C THR A 163 5.88 -9.86 -1.19
N ILE A 164 7.17 -9.96 -1.43
CA ILE A 164 7.82 -11.15 -1.98
C ILE A 164 8.47 -11.88 -0.80
N THR A 165 7.97 -13.06 -0.46
CA THR A 165 8.66 -13.96 0.47
C THR A 165 9.67 -14.76 -0.33
N VAL A 166 10.96 -14.58 -0.03
CA VAL A 166 12.06 -15.31 -0.67
C VAL A 166 12.24 -16.66 -0.02
N THR A 167 12.21 -16.68 1.31
CA THR A 167 12.21 -17.90 2.11
C THR A 167 11.34 -17.72 3.34
N ASP A 168 10.54 -18.72 3.70
CA ASP A 168 9.79 -18.77 4.94
C ASP A 168 9.60 -20.24 5.37
N PRO A 169 10.29 -20.70 6.42
CA PRO A 169 10.16 -22.08 6.89
C PRO A 169 8.76 -22.46 7.39
N ALA A 170 7.97 -21.50 7.90
CA ALA A 170 6.64 -21.77 8.43
C ALA A 170 5.61 -21.97 7.31
N LEU A 171 5.84 -21.35 6.15
CA LEU A 171 5.00 -21.45 4.96
C LEU A 171 5.56 -22.38 3.88
N ASP A 172 6.69 -23.07 4.14
CA ASP A 172 7.43 -23.91 3.19
C ASP A 172 7.80 -23.17 1.89
N VAL A 173 8.04 -21.86 1.98
CA VAL A 173 8.48 -21.04 0.84
C VAL A 173 9.99 -21.20 0.71
N THR A 174 10.43 -21.80 -0.38
CA THR A 174 11.85 -22.06 -0.70
C THR A 174 12.34 -21.32 -1.94
N GLU A 175 11.43 -20.69 -2.68
CA GLU A 175 11.70 -19.89 -3.87
C GLU A 175 10.95 -18.55 -3.79
N PRO A 176 11.49 -17.47 -4.39
CA PRO A 176 10.83 -16.16 -4.40
C PRO A 176 9.38 -16.22 -4.87
N THR A 177 8.46 -15.93 -3.96
CA THR A 177 7.01 -16.03 -4.18
C THR A 177 6.35 -14.74 -3.71
N VAL A 178 5.45 -14.18 -4.53
CA VAL A 178 4.60 -13.07 -4.09
C VAL A 178 3.54 -13.62 -3.14
N THR A 179 3.59 -13.17 -1.88
CA THR A 179 2.70 -13.64 -0.80
C THR A 179 1.68 -12.59 -0.37
N GLY A 180 1.83 -11.35 -0.82
CA GLY A 180 0.85 -10.29 -0.65
C GLY A 180 1.04 -9.20 -1.70
N PHE A 181 -0.05 -8.51 -2.04
CA PHE A 181 0.01 -7.34 -2.90
C PHE A 181 -1.22 -6.47 -2.70
N GLU A 182 -1.07 -5.19 -3.03
CA GLU A 182 -2.18 -4.24 -3.13
C GLU A 182 -2.03 -3.42 -4.42
N VAL A 183 -3.15 -3.09 -5.05
CA VAL A 183 -3.19 -2.27 -6.27
C VAL A 183 -4.31 -1.26 -6.17
N TRP A 184 -3.98 0.03 -6.24
CA TRP A 184 -4.96 1.10 -6.19
C TRP A 184 -5.40 1.53 -7.60
N LEU A 185 -6.54 1.01 -8.04
CA LEU A 185 -7.08 1.29 -9.38
C LEU A 185 -7.48 2.76 -9.58
N SER A 186 -7.95 3.40 -8.51
CA SER A 186 -8.32 4.81 -8.49
C SER A 186 -8.24 5.35 -7.07
N THR A 187 -7.75 6.58 -6.94
CA THR A 187 -7.78 7.35 -5.69
C THR A 187 -8.40 8.71 -5.98
N GLY A 188 -9.14 9.24 -5.02
CA GLY A 188 -9.80 10.52 -5.19
C GLY A 188 -10.71 10.86 -4.02
N MET A 189 -10.89 12.17 -3.79
CA MET A 189 -11.88 12.65 -2.85
C MET A 189 -13.28 12.37 -3.40
N VAL A 190 -14.21 12.02 -2.52
CA VAL A 190 -15.63 11.89 -2.84
C VAL A 190 -16.38 13.02 -2.16
N ASP A 191 -17.31 13.66 -2.88
CA ASP A 191 -18.06 14.81 -2.36
C ASP A 191 -18.98 14.45 -1.18
N THR A 192 -19.35 13.17 -1.04
CA THR A 192 -20.16 12.63 0.06
C THR A 192 -19.76 11.18 0.39
N ILE A 193 -19.72 10.83 1.68
CA ILE A 193 -19.52 9.45 2.14
C ILE A 193 -20.91 8.78 2.26
N GLY A 194 -21.28 7.97 1.27
CA GLY A 194 -22.55 7.24 1.23
C GLY A 194 -23.76 8.10 0.82
N THR A 195 -24.72 7.50 0.12
CA THR A 195 -25.99 8.15 -0.24
C THR A 195 -27.07 7.81 0.80
N PRO A 196 -27.88 8.78 1.28
CA PRO A 196 -29.25 8.47 1.66
C PRO A 196 -29.98 8.07 0.37
N GLY A 197 -30.22 6.78 0.18
CA GLY A 197 -31.13 6.32 -0.86
C GLY A 197 -32.59 6.62 -0.48
N PRO A 198 -33.48 6.87 -1.46
CA PRO A 198 -34.92 7.04 -1.23
C PRO A 198 -35.57 5.76 -0.69
#